data_AF-A0A8J3GBM7-F1
#
_entry.id   AF-A0A8J3GBM7-F1
#
_cell.length_a   1.000
_cell.length_b   1.000
_cell.length_c   1.000
_cell.angle_alpha   90.00
_cell.angle_beta   90.00
_cell.angle_gamma   90.00
#
_symmetry.space_group_name_H-M   'P 1'
#
loop_
_entity.id
_entity.type
_entity.pdbx_description
1 polymer ?
#
loop_
_entity_poly.entity_id
_entity_poly.type
_entity_poly.pdbx_seq_one_letter_code
_entity_poly.pdbx_strand_id
1 'polypeptide(L)'
;MTVGLPSDSVASLLKVRLVDSDPSVSILGDYSVESKTISFTPLIPFTRGLQYEVLLRNAPVGTFAVPAADPADAPELLGIFPSQDTLPENLLKIYLRFSQPMQEGKSADYVALISNNADTLKGAFLNLQPELWNEDRTVLTLWLDPGRIKRDLQPNRVLGNPLQRGVHYQLLVSSEWKNKLGASLPKTYDKSFVAGLRDSLSPVPAKWKIMVPSSGTRQSTKVEFNEPLDYSLLAESLSILDKNGRVVKGKWEIGEDEKAAHFKPLGSWQAGNYTLQVLTILEDLAGNNLNRPFDLDVTKKRAGLHSDEVIKVPFSVAD
;
A
#
# COMPACT_ATOMS: atom_id res chain seq x y z
N MET A 1 -0.81 25.08 -44.96
CA MET A 1 0.62 24.85 -45.28
C MET A 1 1.01 23.41 -44.94
N THR A 2 0.41 22.41 -45.60
CA THR A 2 0.67 20.97 -45.35
C THR A 2 0.79 20.17 -46.63
N VAL A 3 1.24 20.81 -47.72
CA VAL A 3 1.53 20.08 -48.96
C VAL A 3 2.99 19.60 -48.90
N GLY A 4 3.18 18.28 -48.79
CA GLY A 4 4.43 17.61 -49.16
C GLY A 4 5.45 17.28 -48.07
N LEU A 5 5.04 16.89 -46.85
CA LEU A 5 5.99 16.30 -45.90
C LEU A 5 6.05 14.76 -46.10
N PRO A 6 7.20 14.19 -46.48
CA PRO A 6 7.37 12.73 -46.55
C PRO A 6 7.21 12.12 -45.14
N SER A 7 6.51 11.00 -45.02
CA SER A 7 6.30 10.26 -43.76
C SER A 7 7.59 10.07 -42.96
N ASP A 8 8.67 9.75 -43.67
CA ASP A 8 9.96 9.35 -43.10
C ASP A 8 10.76 10.54 -42.56
N SER A 9 10.33 11.77 -42.84
CA SER A 9 10.99 13.01 -42.40
C SER A 9 10.24 13.71 -41.26
N VAL A 10 8.99 13.33 -40.96
CA VAL A 10 8.14 14.08 -40.00
C VAL A 10 8.77 14.15 -38.61
N ALA A 11 9.34 13.05 -38.11
CA ALA A 11 10.00 13.03 -36.80
C ALA A 11 11.23 13.96 -36.70
N SER A 12 11.86 14.30 -37.84
CA SER A 12 12.99 15.24 -37.88
C SER A 12 12.55 16.71 -37.98
N LEU A 13 11.31 16.95 -38.42
CA LEU A 13 10.81 18.28 -38.78
C LEU A 13 9.80 18.81 -37.77
N LEU A 14 8.94 17.96 -37.20
CA LEU A 14 7.97 18.34 -36.18
C LEU A 14 8.53 17.98 -34.79
N LYS A 15 8.49 18.93 -33.86
CA LYS A 15 8.93 18.74 -32.48
C LYS A 15 7.86 19.27 -31.53
N VAL A 16 7.62 18.57 -30.45
CA VAL A 16 6.81 19.07 -29.33
C VAL A 16 7.74 19.37 -28.16
N ARG A 17 7.62 20.54 -27.54
CA ARG A 17 8.48 20.99 -26.44
C ARG A 17 7.69 21.61 -25.31
N LEU A 18 8.24 21.57 -24.10
CA LEU A 18 7.71 22.26 -22.93
C LEU A 18 8.14 23.74 -22.95
N VAL A 19 7.18 24.67 -22.90
CA VAL A 19 7.42 26.12 -23.11
C VAL A 19 8.31 26.73 -22.01
N ASP A 20 8.11 26.37 -20.75
CA ASP A 20 8.78 26.99 -19.59
C ASP A 20 9.90 26.11 -19.00
N SER A 21 10.64 25.38 -19.84
CA SER A 21 11.76 24.55 -19.38
C SER A 21 13.12 25.09 -19.83
N ASP A 22 14.06 25.19 -18.88
CA ASP A 22 15.47 25.49 -19.15
C ASP A 22 16.37 24.37 -18.60
N PRO A 23 17.06 23.58 -19.45
CA PRO A 23 17.03 23.65 -20.92
C PRO A 23 15.68 23.17 -21.50
N SER A 24 15.37 23.59 -22.73
CA SER A 24 14.12 23.23 -23.41
C SER A 24 13.96 21.70 -23.54
N VAL A 25 12.95 21.12 -22.90
CA VAL A 25 12.68 19.67 -22.93
C VAL A 25 11.82 19.33 -24.13
N SER A 26 12.37 18.52 -25.06
CA SER A 26 11.60 17.98 -26.19
C SER A 26 10.88 16.70 -25.77
N ILE A 27 9.61 16.58 -26.13
CA ILE A 27 8.78 15.43 -25.83
C ILE A 27 9.01 14.37 -26.91
N LEU A 28 9.44 13.19 -26.48
CA LEU A 28 9.59 12.03 -27.35
C LEU A 28 8.22 11.40 -27.60
N GLY A 29 8.02 10.86 -28.80
CA GLY A 29 6.79 10.21 -29.19
C GLY A 29 6.81 9.75 -30.63
N ASP A 30 5.75 9.05 -30.99
CA ASP A 30 5.54 8.52 -32.34
C ASP A 30 4.72 9.51 -33.18
N TYR A 31 4.93 9.46 -34.49
CA TYR A 31 4.20 10.27 -35.46
C TYR A 31 3.44 9.36 -36.42
N SER A 32 2.18 9.67 -36.67
CA SER A 32 1.45 9.11 -37.80
C SER A 32 0.96 10.22 -38.72
N VAL A 33 0.97 9.95 -40.03
CA VAL A 33 0.58 10.91 -41.06
C VAL A 33 -0.61 10.33 -41.80
N GLU A 34 -1.75 11.02 -41.72
CA GLU A 34 -2.96 10.66 -42.45
C GLU A 34 -3.41 11.83 -43.31
N SER A 35 -3.24 11.71 -44.63
CA SER A 35 -3.65 12.67 -45.67
C SER A 35 -3.23 14.15 -45.44
N LYS A 36 -3.84 14.84 -44.47
CA LYS A 36 -3.60 16.25 -44.12
C LYS A 36 -3.33 16.48 -42.63
N THR A 37 -3.29 15.43 -41.82
CA THR A 37 -3.13 15.48 -40.36
C THR A 37 -1.85 14.75 -39.95
N ILE A 38 -1.11 15.35 -39.03
CA ILE A 38 -0.01 14.68 -38.32
C ILE A 38 -0.51 14.46 -36.89
N SER A 39 -0.56 13.22 -36.45
CA SER A 39 -0.84 12.85 -35.07
C SER A 39 0.48 12.56 -34.37
N PHE A 40 0.69 13.20 -33.22
CA PHE A 40 1.82 12.94 -32.35
C PHE A 40 1.32 12.24 -31.08
N THR A 41 1.85 11.07 -30.79
CA THR A 41 1.55 10.30 -29.59
C THR A 41 2.78 10.31 -28.70
N PRO A 42 2.78 11.03 -27.57
CA PRO A 42 3.95 11.11 -26.72
C PRO A 42 4.23 9.75 -26.06
N LEU A 43 5.51 9.41 -25.91
CA LEU A 43 5.94 8.18 -25.23
C LEU A 43 5.51 8.19 -23.75
N ILE A 44 5.52 9.37 -23.13
CA ILE A 44 5.00 9.64 -21.79
C ILE A 44 3.88 10.68 -21.92
N PRO A 45 2.67 10.44 -21.39
CA PRO A 45 1.56 11.39 -21.47
C PRO A 45 1.95 12.81 -21.04
N PHE A 46 1.41 13.81 -21.72
CA PHE A 46 1.63 15.20 -21.34
C PHE A 46 1.19 15.46 -19.91
N THR A 47 1.95 16.29 -19.19
CA THR A 47 1.66 16.63 -17.79
C THR A 47 0.56 17.70 -17.74
N ARG A 48 -0.48 17.44 -16.94
CA ARG A 48 -1.57 18.38 -16.70
C ARG A 48 -1.06 19.71 -16.14
N GLY A 49 -1.68 20.81 -16.55
CA GLY A 49 -1.32 22.17 -16.15
C GLY A 49 -0.07 22.75 -16.82
N LEU A 50 0.63 21.98 -17.66
CA LEU A 50 1.78 22.48 -18.43
C LEU A 50 1.37 22.93 -19.83
N GLN A 51 2.14 23.86 -20.39
CA GLN A 51 1.99 24.37 -21.74
C GLN A 51 3.10 23.87 -22.65
N TYR A 52 2.70 23.40 -23.83
CA TYR A 52 3.60 22.84 -24.83
C TYR A 52 3.54 23.67 -26.11
N GLU A 53 4.67 23.75 -26.79
CA GLU A 53 4.78 24.32 -28.12
C GLU A 53 5.02 23.22 -29.15
N VAL A 54 4.45 23.40 -30.33
CA VAL A 54 4.68 22.57 -31.51
C VAL A 54 5.51 23.39 -32.48
N LEU A 55 6.64 22.84 -32.90
CA LEU A 55 7.53 23.46 -33.87
C LEU A 55 7.55 22.61 -35.14
N LEU A 56 7.49 23.28 -36.29
CA LEU A 56 7.76 22.68 -37.60
C LEU A 56 8.99 23.35 -38.18
N ARG A 57 10.03 22.58 -38.53
CA ARG A 57 11.33 23.09 -39.00
C ARG A 57 11.94 24.12 -38.03
N ASN A 58 11.79 23.87 -36.73
CA ASN A 58 12.17 24.77 -35.63
C ASN A 58 11.45 26.14 -35.59
N ALA A 59 10.40 26.34 -36.38
CA ALA A 59 9.51 27.49 -36.28
C ALA A 59 8.25 27.12 -35.48
N PRO A 60 7.82 27.90 -34.47
CA PRO A 60 6.58 27.66 -33.75
C PRO A 60 5.39 27.68 -34.70
N VAL A 61 4.57 26.63 -34.67
CA VAL A 61 3.31 26.55 -35.45
C VAL A 61 2.08 26.60 -34.55
N GLY A 62 2.25 26.45 -33.24
CA GLY A 62 1.18 26.61 -32.27
C GLY A 62 1.61 26.20 -30.87
N THR A 63 0.77 26.53 -29.90
CA THR A 63 0.91 26.09 -28.51
C THR A 63 -0.39 25.47 -28.05
N PHE A 64 -0.31 24.53 -27.11
CA PHE A 64 -1.47 23.99 -26.42
C PHE A 64 -1.15 23.82 -24.93
N ALA A 65 -2.15 24.02 -24.08
CA ALA A 65 -2.04 23.72 -22.67
C ALA A 65 -2.78 22.42 -22.38
N VAL A 66 -2.20 21.59 -21.52
CA VAL A 66 -2.96 20.47 -20.95
C VAL A 66 -3.76 21.02 -19.77
N PRO A 67 -5.08 20.84 -19.73
CA PRO A 67 -5.89 21.30 -18.61
C PRO A 67 -5.31 20.84 -17.27
N ALA A 68 -5.42 21.68 -16.24
CA ALA A 68 -5.12 21.26 -14.87
C ALA A 68 -6.03 20.09 -14.48
N ALA A 69 -5.61 19.30 -13.49
CA ALA A 69 -6.47 18.24 -12.99
C ALA A 69 -7.75 18.83 -12.39
N ASP A 70 -8.88 18.18 -12.68
CA ASP A 70 -10.15 18.53 -12.05
C ASP A 70 -10.02 18.29 -10.52
N PRO A 71 -10.44 19.22 -9.65
CA PRO A 71 -10.51 18.94 -8.22
C PRO A 71 -11.30 17.66 -7.87
N ALA A 72 -12.26 17.25 -8.70
CA ALA A 72 -12.96 15.97 -8.57
C ALA A 72 -12.03 14.75 -8.79
N ASP A 73 -10.90 14.93 -9.47
CA ASP A 73 -9.85 13.92 -9.66
C ASP A 73 -8.81 13.93 -8.51
N ALA A 74 -9.00 14.73 -7.45
CA ALA A 74 -8.05 14.76 -6.34
C ALA A 74 -8.03 13.40 -5.60
N PRO A 75 -6.84 12.82 -5.34
CA PRO A 75 -6.74 11.65 -4.49
C PRO A 75 -7.09 12.01 -3.05
N GLU A 76 -7.47 11.00 -2.27
CA GLU A 76 -7.66 11.08 -0.83
C GLU A 76 -6.82 9.99 -0.17
N LEU A 77 -6.16 10.29 0.95
CA LEU A 77 -5.60 9.26 1.83
C LEU A 77 -6.73 8.71 2.70
N LEU A 78 -7.22 7.53 2.33
CA LEU A 78 -8.35 6.83 2.96
C LEU A 78 -7.98 6.20 4.30
N GLY A 79 -6.69 5.96 4.56
CA GLY A 79 -6.25 5.41 5.85
C GLY A 79 -4.74 5.22 5.95
N ILE A 80 -4.27 5.26 7.20
CA ILE A 80 -2.91 4.90 7.60
C ILE A 80 -3.04 3.71 8.55
N PHE A 81 -2.41 2.59 8.21
CA PHE A 81 -2.46 1.37 9.02
C PHE A 81 -1.07 1.02 9.56
N PRO A 82 -0.97 0.45 10.78
CA PRO A 82 -2.08 0.04 11.67
C PRO A 82 -2.88 1.23 12.21
N SER A 83 -4.17 1.05 12.46
CA SER A 83 -5.08 2.16 12.77
C SER A 83 -4.99 2.63 14.24
N GLN A 84 -4.59 1.76 15.16
CA GLN A 84 -4.45 2.08 16.59
C GLN A 84 -3.30 3.07 16.90
N ASP A 85 -3.38 3.75 18.04
CA ASP A 85 -2.42 4.83 18.42
C ASP A 85 -1.32 4.38 19.40
N THR A 86 -1.26 3.09 19.72
CA THR A 86 -0.12 2.49 20.44
C THR A 86 0.41 1.33 19.62
N LEU A 87 1.64 1.46 19.11
CA LEU A 87 2.26 0.49 18.19
C LEU A 87 3.49 -0.13 18.86
N PRO A 88 3.84 -1.40 18.59
CA PRO A 88 5.02 -1.99 19.21
C PRO A 88 6.30 -1.25 18.79
N GLU A 89 7.31 -1.17 19.66
CA GLU A 89 8.60 -0.53 19.32
C GLU A 89 9.33 -1.22 18.14
N ASN A 90 8.92 -2.45 17.82
CA ASN A 90 9.37 -3.22 16.68
C ASN A 90 8.30 -3.39 15.58
N LEU A 91 7.41 -2.40 15.44
CA LEU A 91 6.51 -2.27 14.30
C LEU A 91 7.30 -2.48 13.00
N LEU A 92 6.83 -3.39 12.14
CA LEU A 92 7.52 -3.73 10.90
C LEU A 92 7.06 -2.88 9.72
N LYS A 93 5.75 -2.63 9.60
CA LYS A 93 5.17 -2.00 8.41
C LYS A 93 4.14 -0.93 8.77
N ILE A 94 4.04 0.05 7.88
CA ILE A 94 2.95 1.01 7.81
C ILE A 94 2.37 0.94 6.39
N TYR A 95 1.05 1.01 6.27
CA TYR A 95 0.36 1.07 4.99
C TYR A 95 -0.30 2.44 4.79
N LEU A 96 -0.12 3.02 3.61
CA LEU A 96 -0.86 4.21 3.17
C LEU A 96 -1.86 3.79 2.10
N ARG A 97 -3.17 3.92 2.38
CA ARG A 97 -4.23 3.57 1.43
C ARG A 97 -4.83 4.83 0.82
N PHE A 98 -4.73 4.97 -0.49
CA PHE A 98 -5.23 6.07 -1.28
C PHE A 98 -6.49 5.69 -2.06
N SER A 99 -7.31 6.68 -2.41
CA SER A 99 -8.51 6.49 -3.24
C SER A 99 -8.20 6.27 -4.72
N GLN A 100 -6.98 6.61 -5.16
CA GLN A 100 -6.56 6.56 -6.57
C GLN A 100 -5.07 6.19 -6.69
N PRO A 101 -4.60 5.73 -7.86
CA PRO A 101 -3.20 5.43 -8.13
C PRO A 101 -2.28 6.64 -7.89
N MET A 102 -1.27 6.51 -7.03
CA MET A 102 -0.32 7.59 -6.72
C MET A 102 0.94 7.57 -7.59
N GLN A 103 1.68 8.68 -7.64
CA GLN A 103 3.01 8.70 -8.26
C GLN A 103 4.01 7.90 -7.43
N GLU A 104 4.68 6.95 -8.09
CA GLU A 104 5.69 6.07 -7.49
C GLU A 104 7.11 6.68 -7.54
N GLY A 105 8.02 6.11 -6.75
CA GLY A 105 9.46 6.40 -6.74
C GLY A 105 9.86 7.68 -6.00
N LYS A 106 8.94 8.26 -5.20
CA LYS A 106 9.12 9.55 -4.52
C LYS A 106 8.56 9.58 -3.08
N SER A 107 8.18 8.44 -2.51
CA SER A 107 7.59 8.37 -1.17
C SER A 107 8.47 9.00 -0.10
N ALA A 108 9.79 8.89 -0.21
CA ALA A 108 10.75 9.50 0.72
C ALA A 108 10.71 11.05 0.72
N ASP A 109 10.19 11.67 -0.34
CA ASP A 109 10.04 13.12 -0.43
C ASP A 109 8.74 13.61 0.22
N TYR A 110 7.75 12.73 0.35
CA TYR A 110 6.39 13.08 0.79
C TYR A 110 5.99 12.48 2.13
N VAL A 111 6.76 11.51 2.65
CA VAL A 111 6.50 10.84 3.92
C VAL A 111 7.62 11.15 4.91
N ALA A 112 7.24 11.65 6.09
CA ALA A 112 8.16 11.90 7.18
C ALA A 112 7.65 11.27 8.47
N LEU A 113 8.57 10.82 9.32
CA LEU A 113 8.27 10.40 10.69
C LEU A 113 8.90 11.41 11.64
N ILE A 114 8.08 12.06 12.46
CA ILE A 114 8.51 13.06 13.44
C ILE A 114 8.49 12.44 14.83
N SER A 115 9.54 12.65 15.61
CA SER A 115 9.68 12.23 17.01
C SER A 115 9.46 13.44 17.93
N ASN A 116 8.66 13.26 18.98
CA ASN A 116 8.36 14.26 20.02
C ASN A 116 7.99 15.65 19.46
N ASN A 117 7.30 15.71 18.32
CA ASN A 117 6.86 16.92 17.63
C ASN A 117 7.99 17.92 17.26
N ALA A 118 9.24 17.47 17.20
CA ALA A 118 10.38 18.35 16.96
C ALA A 118 11.37 17.80 15.93
N ASP A 119 11.68 16.50 16.00
CA ASP A 119 12.79 15.91 15.24
C ASP A 119 12.30 14.99 14.12
N THR A 120 12.62 15.33 12.87
CA THR A 120 12.42 14.40 11.75
C THR A 120 13.36 13.20 11.88
N LEU A 121 12.79 12.01 12.06
CA LEU A 121 13.54 10.77 12.18
C LEU A 121 13.97 10.26 10.80
N LYS A 122 15.21 10.57 10.41
CA LYS A 122 15.83 10.06 9.18
C LYS A 122 16.21 8.59 9.33
N GLY A 123 16.06 7.82 8.24
CA GLY A 123 16.48 6.40 8.21
C GLY A 123 15.64 5.48 9.09
N ALA A 124 14.42 5.88 9.45
CA ALA A 124 13.45 4.98 10.09
C ALA A 124 12.91 3.95 9.08
N PHE A 125 12.61 4.41 7.87
CA PHE A 125 12.11 3.57 6.78
C PHE A 125 13.26 3.01 5.94
N LEU A 126 13.09 1.76 5.51
CA LEU A 126 13.95 1.12 4.51
C LEU A 126 13.66 1.75 3.15
N ASN A 127 14.66 2.37 2.53
CA ASN A 127 14.53 2.92 1.18
C ASN A 127 14.64 1.80 0.14
N LEU A 128 13.49 1.34 -0.36
CA LEU A 128 13.39 0.32 -1.41
C LEU A 128 13.07 0.97 -2.76
N GLN A 129 13.81 0.54 -3.80
CA GLN A 129 13.57 0.93 -5.19
C GLN A 129 13.58 -0.36 -6.05
N PRO A 130 12.45 -0.75 -6.66
CA PRO A 130 11.16 -0.05 -6.66
C PRO A 130 10.46 -0.03 -5.29
N GLU A 131 9.58 0.95 -5.09
CA GLU A 131 8.71 1.05 -3.91
C GLU A 131 7.70 -0.11 -3.86
N LEU A 132 7.19 -0.42 -2.66
CA LEU A 132 6.29 -1.53 -2.42
C LEU A 132 4.81 -1.13 -2.57
N TRP A 133 4.39 -0.89 -3.80
CA TRP A 133 2.99 -0.65 -4.14
C TRP A 133 2.23 -1.93 -4.46
N ASN A 134 0.95 -2.00 -4.09
CA ASN A 134 0.03 -2.99 -4.66
C ASN A 134 -0.14 -2.78 -6.19
N GLU A 135 -0.73 -3.74 -6.90
CA GLU A 135 -0.88 -3.70 -8.37
C GLU A 135 -1.55 -2.40 -8.86
N ASP A 136 -2.59 -1.95 -8.16
CA ASP A 136 -3.36 -0.76 -8.51
C ASP A 136 -2.68 0.58 -8.12
N ARG A 137 -1.55 0.55 -7.40
CA ARG A 137 -0.84 1.74 -6.88
C ARG A 137 -1.68 2.59 -5.93
N THR A 138 -2.61 1.96 -5.24
CA THR A 138 -3.50 2.58 -4.25
C THR A 138 -3.09 2.27 -2.82
N VAL A 139 -2.20 1.31 -2.59
CA VAL A 139 -1.66 0.98 -1.27
C VAL A 139 -0.15 0.94 -1.33
N LEU A 140 0.51 1.82 -0.58
CA LEU A 140 1.96 1.78 -0.37
C LEU A 140 2.28 1.10 0.95
N THR A 141 3.24 0.17 0.92
CA THR A 141 3.82 -0.42 2.12
C THR A 141 5.15 0.24 2.46
N LEU A 142 5.22 0.89 3.61
CA LEU A 142 6.44 1.45 4.18
C LEU A 142 7.01 0.46 5.19
N TRP A 143 8.24 0.00 4.96
CA TRP A 143 8.93 -0.87 5.90
C TRP A 143 9.77 -0.02 6.85
N LEU A 144 9.59 -0.18 8.15
CA LEU A 144 10.61 0.24 9.10
C LEU A 144 11.81 -0.70 8.93
N ASP A 145 13.03 -0.16 9.01
CA ASP A 145 14.24 -0.92 8.67
C ASP A 145 14.33 -2.26 9.43
N PRO A 146 14.15 -3.41 8.73
CA PRO A 146 14.17 -4.73 9.37
C PRO A 146 15.52 -5.07 10.00
N GLY A 147 16.60 -4.54 9.42
CA GLY A 147 17.96 -4.69 9.93
C GLY A 147 18.13 -4.05 11.31
N ARG A 148 17.33 -3.02 11.59
CA ARG A 148 17.26 -2.35 12.89
C ARG A 148 16.25 -3.00 13.84
N ILE A 149 15.34 -3.85 13.38
CA ILE A 149 14.38 -4.56 14.23
C ILE A 149 14.96 -5.87 14.81
N LYS A 150 15.77 -6.57 13.99
CA LYS A 150 16.42 -7.82 14.40
C LYS A 150 17.65 -7.54 15.26
N ARG A 151 17.63 -7.97 16.51
CA ARG A 151 18.62 -7.58 17.54
C ARG A 151 20.03 -8.09 17.25
N ASP A 152 20.13 -9.22 16.56
CA ASP A 152 21.42 -9.84 16.24
C ASP A 152 22.11 -9.24 15.02
N LEU A 153 21.47 -8.32 14.30
CA LEU A 153 22.03 -7.70 13.10
C LEU A 153 22.80 -6.41 13.44
N GLN A 154 23.84 -6.14 12.64
CA GLN A 154 24.70 -4.97 12.80
C GLN A 154 23.93 -3.63 12.82
N PRO A 155 22.90 -3.38 11.98
CA PRO A 155 22.20 -2.10 12.01
C PRO A 155 21.52 -1.84 13.36
N ASN A 156 20.87 -2.84 13.98
CA ASN A 156 20.31 -2.68 15.33
C ASN A 156 21.40 -2.40 16.37
N ARG A 157 22.54 -3.11 16.33
CA ARG A 157 23.63 -2.90 17.30
C ARG A 157 24.24 -1.50 17.25
N VAL A 158 24.19 -0.83 16.09
CA VAL A 158 24.77 0.51 15.87
C VAL A 158 23.72 1.61 16.07
N LEU A 159 22.50 1.43 15.56
CA LEU A 159 21.47 2.47 15.46
C LEU A 159 20.25 2.24 16.36
N GLY A 160 20.18 1.09 17.03
CA GLY A 160 19.00 0.65 17.79
C GLY A 160 17.76 0.41 16.92
N ASN A 161 16.64 0.13 17.59
CA ASN A 161 15.33 -0.01 16.94
C ASN A 161 14.92 1.28 16.21
N PRO A 162 14.13 1.18 15.12
CA PRO A 162 13.55 2.35 14.46
C PRO A 162 12.72 3.22 15.42
N LEU A 163 11.92 2.58 16.28
CA LEU A 163 11.08 3.24 17.28
C LEU A 163 11.61 2.94 18.68
N GLN A 164 11.43 3.89 19.59
CA GLN A 164 11.84 3.79 20.99
C GLN A 164 10.63 3.81 21.90
N ARG A 165 10.52 2.83 22.80
CA ARG A 165 9.42 2.74 23.76
C ARG A 165 9.19 4.06 24.52
N GLY A 166 7.92 4.45 24.63
CA GLY A 166 7.45 5.64 25.32
C GLY A 166 7.57 6.93 24.52
N VAL A 167 8.18 6.90 23.33
CA VAL A 167 8.31 8.07 22.45
C VAL A 167 7.02 8.26 21.64
N HIS A 168 6.62 9.53 21.51
CA HIS A 168 5.51 9.95 20.67
C HIS A 168 6.01 10.20 19.25
N TYR A 169 5.30 9.66 18.27
CA TYR A 169 5.60 9.80 16.86
C TYR A 169 4.42 10.38 16.09
N GLN A 170 4.73 11.13 15.03
CA GLN A 170 3.76 11.58 14.05
C GLN A 170 4.25 11.20 12.66
N LEU A 171 3.50 10.37 11.95
CA LEU A 171 3.69 10.12 10.52
C LEU A 171 3.02 11.25 9.75
N LEU A 172 3.75 11.94 8.87
CA LEU A 172 3.23 12.98 8.00
C LEU A 172 3.23 12.50 6.54
N VAL A 173 2.14 12.78 5.83
CA VAL A 173 1.99 12.56 4.39
C VAL A 173 1.64 13.90 3.73
N SER A 174 2.59 14.45 2.98
CA SER A 174 2.50 15.79 2.39
C SER A 174 1.37 15.93 1.36
N SER A 175 0.68 17.07 1.38
CA SER A 175 -0.31 17.44 0.34
C SER A 175 0.28 17.48 -1.06
N GLU A 176 1.59 17.75 -1.18
CA GLU A 176 2.27 17.90 -2.46
C GLU A 176 2.41 16.59 -3.24
N TRP A 177 2.09 15.45 -2.62
CA TRP A 177 2.13 14.17 -3.31
C TRP A 177 0.98 14.07 -4.32
N LYS A 178 1.36 13.84 -5.58
CA LYS A 178 0.44 13.76 -6.71
C LYS A 178 -0.01 12.34 -7.02
N ASN A 179 -1.24 12.21 -7.51
CA ASN A 179 -1.71 11.00 -8.18
C ASN A 179 -1.06 10.83 -9.57
N LYS A 180 -1.28 9.68 -10.21
CA LYS A 180 -0.79 9.37 -11.56
C LYS A 180 -1.23 10.40 -12.62
N LEU A 181 -2.34 11.10 -12.39
CA LEU A 181 -2.86 12.16 -13.27
C LEU A 181 -2.30 13.56 -12.95
N GLY A 182 -1.48 13.70 -11.90
CA GLY A 182 -0.84 14.95 -11.49
C GLY A 182 -1.65 15.81 -10.51
N ALA A 183 -2.78 15.32 -9.99
CA ALA A 183 -3.56 15.99 -8.95
C ALA A 183 -2.95 15.74 -7.56
N SER A 184 -2.81 16.79 -6.77
CA SER A 184 -2.28 16.73 -5.39
C SER A 184 -3.33 16.28 -4.39
N LEU A 185 -2.89 15.76 -3.24
CA LEU A 185 -3.76 15.55 -2.08
C LEU A 185 -4.34 16.90 -1.60
N PRO A 186 -5.59 16.94 -1.12
CA PRO A 186 -6.27 18.20 -0.77
C PRO A 186 -5.70 18.85 0.51
N LYS A 187 -4.98 18.07 1.32
CA LYS A 187 -4.35 18.51 2.57
C LYS A 187 -3.20 17.58 2.93
N THR A 188 -2.35 18.03 3.84
CA THR A 188 -1.40 17.14 4.52
C THR A 188 -2.18 16.26 5.49
N TYR A 189 -1.83 14.99 5.55
CA TYR A 189 -2.40 14.02 6.48
C TYR A 189 -1.36 13.65 7.52
N ASP A 190 -1.83 13.29 8.70
CA ASP A 190 -0.98 12.81 9.76
C ASP A 190 -1.60 11.65 10.54
N LYS A 191 -0.74 10.83 11.15
CA LYS A 191 -1.11 9.86 12.17
C LYS A 191 -0.16 10.00 13.35
N SER A 192 -0.74 10.24 14.53
CA SER A 192 -0.01 10.21 15.80
C SER A 192 -0.07 8.82 16.44
N PHE A 193 1.02 8.38 17.06
CA PHE A 193 1.06 7.15 17.85
C PHE A 193 2.18 7.16 18.88
N VAL A 194 2.11 6.27 19.86
CA VAL A 194 3.16 6.02 20.86
C VAL A 194 3.77 4.65 20.63
N ALA A 195 5.09 4.55 20.71
CA ALA A 195 5.76 3.25 20.71
C ALA A 195 5.58 2.56 22.08
N GLY A 196 4.86 1.46 22.10
CA GLY A 196 4.59 0.62 23.26
C GLY A 196 5.65 -0.45 23.50
N LEU A 197 5.21 -1.57 24.09
CA LEU A 197 6.07 -2.72 24.35
C LEU A 197 6.43 -3.43 23.04
N ARG A 198 7.62 -4.05 23.02
CA ARG A 198 8.00 -4.98 21.97
C ARG A 198 7.04 -6.15 21.93
N ASP A 199 6.63 -6.55 20.73
CA ASP A 199 6.00 -7.85 20.52
C ASP A 199 7.01 -8.88 20.03
N SER A 200 6.97 -10.09 20.59
CA SER A 200 7.89 -11.17 20.25
C SER A 200 7.18 -12.53 20.22
N LEU A 201 5.85 -12.53 20.25
CA LEU A 201 5.06 -13.75 20.24
C LEU A 201 4.32 -13.84 18.91
N SER A 202 4.24 -15.04 18.35
CA SER A 202 3.38 -15.28 17.19
C SER A 202 1.91 -15.27 17.60
N PRO A 203 1.01 -14.79 16.73
CA PRO A 203 -0.42 -14.95 16.93
C PRO A 203 -0.81 -16.43 17.07
N VAL A 204 -1.85 -16.70 17.86
CA VAL A 204 -2.31 -18.06 18.15
C VAL A 204 -3.77 -18.23 17.72
N PRO A 205 -4.05 -18.68 16.47
CA PRO A 205 -5.42 -18.78 15.97
C PRO A 205 -6.36 -19.66 16.80
N ALA A 206 -5.83 -20.66 17.50
CA ALA A 206 -6.61 -21.49 18.41
C ALA A 206 -7.24 -20.72 19.60
N LYS A 207 -6.77 -19.48 19.88
CA LYS A 207 -7.32 -18.60 20.91
C LYS A 207 -8.30 -17.56 20.35
N TRP A 208 -8.49 -17.51 19.03
CA TRP A 208 -9.40 -16.54 18.42
C TRP A 208 -10.85 -16.89 18.73
N LYS A 209 -11.68 -15.87 18.85
CA LYS A 209 -13.12 -16.04 19.10
C LYS A 209 -13.88 -15.83 17.80
N ILE A 210 -14.73 -16.79 17.45
CA ILE A 210 -15.60 -16.71 16.28
C ILE A 210 -17.04 -16.52 16.78
N MET A 211 -17.62 -15.36 16.50
CA MET A 211 -19.03 -15.09 16.79
C MET A 211 -19.90 -15.79 15.75
N VAL A 212 -20.45 -16.94 16.15
CA VAL A 212 -21.23 -17.80 15.27
C VAL A 212 -22.57 -17.11 14.90
N PRO A 213 -22.91 -17.02 13.60
CA PRO A 213 -24.15 -16.45 13.13
C PRO A 213 -25.32 -17.45 13.25
N SER A 214 -26.56 -16.97 13.23
CA SER A 214 -27.74 -17.86 13.21
C SER A 214 -27.92 -18.53 11.85
N SER A 215 -28.30 -19.81 11.87
CA SER A 215 -28.72 -20.55 10.67
C SER A 215 -29.88 -19.85 9.95
N GLY A 216 -29.95 -19.99 8.63
CA GLY A 216 -30.95 -19.35 7.77
C GLY A 216 -30.71 -17.85 7.52
N THR A 217 -29.77 -17.21 8.20
CA THR A 217 -29.50 -15.77 8.06
C THR A 217 -28.30 -15.48 7.16
N ARG A 218 -28.17 -14.23 6.69
CA ARG A 218 -26.94 -13.69 6.06
C ARG A 218 -26.16 -12.79 7.01
N GLN A 219 -26.29 -13.00 8.32
CA GLN A 219 -25.57 -12.21 9.31
C GLN A 219 -24.06 -12.40 9.13
N SER A 220 -23.30 -11.34 9.32
CA SER A 220 -21.84 -11.43 9.30
C SER A 220 -21.35 -12.21 10.51
N THR A 221 -20.38 -13.11 10.32
CA THR A 221 -19.61 -13.70 11.41
C THR A 221 -18.42 -12.81 11.74
N LYS A 222 -18.11 -12.62 13.02
CA LYS A 222 -16.95 -11.84 13.49
C LYS A 222 -15.87 -12.79 13.99
N VAL A 223 -14.64 -12.60 13.55
CA VAL A 223 -13.45 -13.25 14.12
C VAL A 223 -12.69 -12.20 14.91
N GLU A 224 -12.44 -12.46 16.20
CA GLU A 224 -11.62 -11.62 17.08
C GLU A 224 -10.24 -12.27 17.29
N PHE A 225 -9.18 -11.52 16.99
CA PHE A 225 -7.81 -12.03 16.95
C PHE A 225 -7.05 -11.92 18.28
N ASN A 226 -7.60 -11.17 19.26
CA ASN A 226 -7.01 -10.78 20.54
C ASN A 226 -5.84 -9.78 20.46
N GLU A 227 -5.30 -9.56 19.26
CA GLU A 227 -4.22 -8.62 18.96
C GLU A 227 -4.41 -8.05 17.55
N PRO A 228 -3.84 -6.88 17.23
CA PRO A 228 -3.87 -6.31 15.89
C PRO A 228 -3.01 -7.14 14.93
N LEU A 229 -3.56 -7.47 13.75
CA LEU A 229 -2.84 -8.19 12.71
C LEU A 229 -2.51 -7.29 11.51
N ASP A 230 -1.64 -7.76 10.62
CA ASP A 230 -1.25 -7.03 9.42
C ASP A 230 -2.46 -6.74 8.51
N TYR A 231 -2.73 -5.44 8.30
CA TYR A 231 -3.87 -4.95 7.53
C TYR A 231 -3.96 -5.54 6.11
N SER A 232 -2.86 -5.54 5.37
CA SER A 232 -2.87 -6.00 3.97
C SER A 232 -3.08 -7.51 3.90
N LEU A 233 -2.44 -8.26 4.80
CA LEU A 233 -2.51 -9.71 4.81
C LEU A 233 -3.86 -10.24 5.31
N LEU A 234 -4.54 -9.52 6.20
CA LEU A 234 -5.89 -9.87 6.67
C LEU A 234 -6.89 -10.03 5.52
N ALA A 235 -6.78 -9.20 4.48
CA ALA A 235 -7.68 -9.23 3.32
C ALA A 235 -7.52 -10.50 2.47
N GLU A 236 -6.34 -11.13 2.50
CA GLU A 236 -5.96 -12.23 1.61
C GLU A 236 -5.81 -13.58 2.33
N SER A 237 -5.63 -13.56 3.65
CA SER A 237 -5.23 -14.75 4.43
C SER A 237 -6.40 -15.49 5.07
N LEU A 238 -7.63 -14.97 4.99
CA LEU A 238 -8.81 -15.53 5.67
C LEU A 238 -9.81 -16.12 4.69
N SER A 239 -10.26 -17.35 4.95
CA SER A 239 -11.35 -17.98 4.20
C SER A 239 -12.20 -18.86 5.11
N ILE A 240 -13.49 -19.03 4.78
CA ILE A 240 -14.38 -19.94 5.50
C ILE A 240 -14.69 -21.12 4.61
N LEU A 241 -14.51 -22.33 5.13
CA LEU A 241 -14.88 -23.58 4.47
C LEU A 241 -16.15 -24.15 5.08
N ASP A 242 -17.02 -24.69 4.24
CA ASP A 242 -18.17 -25.49 4.66
C ASP A 242 -17.77 -26.90 5.11
N LYS A 243 -18.74 -27.69 5.57
CA LYS A 243 -18.55 -29.09 5.99
C LYS A 243 -17.95 -30.01 4.93
N ASN A 244 -18.01 -29.63 3.64
CA ASN A 244 -17.46 -30.39 2.53
C ASN A 244 -16.07 -29.85 2.10
N GLY A 245 -15.51 -28.89 2.84
CA GLY A 245 -14.24 -28.24 2.50
C GLY A 245 -14.34 -27.21 1.37
N ARG A 246 -15.54 -26.76 1.01
CA ARG A 246 -15.74 -25.77 -0.06
C ARG A 246 -15.72 -24.36 0.52
N VAL A 247 -15.06 -23.44 -0.18
CA VAL A 247 -15.04 -22.02 0.22
C VAL A 247 -16.44 -21.43 0.18
N VAL A 248 -16.88 -20.88 1.32
CA VAL A 248 -18.09 -20.07 1.43
C VAL A 248 -17.83 -18.74 0.75
N LYS A 249 -18.63 -18.40 -0.26
CA LYS A 249 -18.54 -17.11 -0.95
C LYS A 249 -19.05 -15.98 -0.06
N GLY A 250 -18.29 -14.90 0.03
CA GLY A 250 -18.65 -13.73 0.81
C GLY A 250 -17.59 -12.64 0.68
N LYS A 251 -17.70 -11.62 1.53
CA LYS A 251 -16.73 -10.52 1.61
C LYS A 251 -16.21 -10.40 3.03
N TRP A 252 -14.91 -10.17 3.16
CA TRP A 252 -14.27 -9.81 4.41
C TRP A 252 -14.20 -8.28 4.52
N GLU A 253 -14.45 -7.78 5.72
CA GLU A 253 -14.27 -6.39 6.11
C GLU A 253 -13.42 -6.39 7.38
N ILE A 254 -12.32 -5.64 7.36
CA ILE A 254 -11.43 -5.51 8.52
C ILE A 254 -12.10 -4.61 9.55
N GLY A 255 -12.13 -5.07 10.80
CA GLY A 255 -12.70 -4.34 11.93
C GLY A 255 -11.72 -3.33 12.52
N GLU A 256 -12.16 -2.69 13.61
CA GLU A 256 -11.39 -1.69 14.36
C GLU A 256 -10.04 -2.24 14.83
N ASP A 257 -9.00 -1.38 14.75
CA ASP A 257 -7.62 -1.67 15.15
C ASP A 257 -7.00 -2.92 14.50
N GLU A 258 -7.56 -3.43 13.40
CA GLU A 258 -7.18 -4.71 12.81
C GLU A 258 -7.23 -5.88 13.83
N LYS A 259 -8.00 -5.74 14.92
CA LYS A 259 -8.18 -6.75 15.99
C LYS A 259 -9.33 -7.72 15.71
N ALA A 260 -10.10 -7.44 14.66
CA ALA A 260 -11.18 -8.29 14.21
C ALA A 260 -11.36 -8.23 12.69
N ALA A 261 -12.04 -9.23 12.15
CA ALA A 261 -12.56 -9.17 10.79
C ALA A 261 -13.99 -9.72 10.74
N HIS A 262 -14.81 -9.16 9.87
CA HIS A 262 -16.19 -9.54 9.66
C HIS A 262 -16.34 -10.20 8.29
N PHE A 263 -16.91 -11.39 8.26
CA PHE A 263 -17.24 -12.07 7.01
C PHE A 263 -18.74 -12.02 6.77
N LYS A 264 -19.14 -11.34 5.69
CA LYS A 264 -20.51 -11.29 5.21
C LYS A 264 -20.71 -12.32 4.10
N PRO A 265 -21.50 -13.40 4.32
CA PRO A 265 -21.69 -14.41 3.28
C PRO A 265 -22.62 -13.87 2.17
N LEU A 266 -22.45 -14.41 0.96
CA LEU A 266 -23.35 -14.12 -0.16
C LEU A 266 -24.70 -14.85 0.00
N GLY A 267 -24.67 -16.08 0.51
CA GLY A 267 -25.84 -16.91 0.81
C GLY A 267 -26.14 -16.98 2.31
N SER A 268 -27.29 -17.52 2.68
CA SER A 268 -27.61 -17.74 4.08
C SER A 268 -26.79 -18.90 4.67
N TRP A 269 -26.38 -18.75 5.93
CA TRP A 269 -25.76 -19.83 6.71
C TRP A 269 -26.67 -21.05 6.78
N GLN A 270 -26.06 -22.22 6.74
CA GLN A 270 -26.73 -23.49 6.99
C GLN A 270 -26.24 -24.02 8.32
N ALA A 271 -27.07 -24.75 9.06
CA ALA A 271 -26.59 -25.45 10.23
C ALA A 271 -25.52 -26.49 9.86
N GLY A 272 -24.50 -26.62 10.71
CA GLY A 272 -23.42 -27.58 10.54
C GLY A 272 -22.04 -27.04 10.86
N ASN A 273 -21.04 -27.85 10.54
CA ASN A 273 -19.64 -27.56 10.82
C ASN A 273 -19.01 -26.71 9.71
N TYR A 274 -18.20 -25.76 10.13
CA TYR A 274 -17.42 -24.88 9.29
C TYR A 274 -15.97 -24.83 9.79
N THR A 275 -15.09 -24.29 8.97
CA THR A 275 -13.69 -24.07 9.34
C THR A 275 -13.27 -22.69 8.88
N LEU A 276 -12.75 -21.89 9.79
CA LEU A 276 -11.95 -20.73 9.45
C LEU A 276 -10.57 -21.24 9.04
N GLN A 277 -10.23 -21.04 7.77
CA GLN A 277 -8.94 -21.36 7.20
C GLN A 277 -8.08 -20.09 7.13
N VAL A 278 -6.88 -20.15 7.70
CA VAL A 278 -5.95 -19.02 7.82
C VAL A 278 -4.62 -19.37 7.16
N LEU A 279 -4.17 -18.58 6.19
CA LEU A 279 -2.82 -18.75 5.61
C LEU A 279 -1.76 -18.35 6.65
N THR A 280 -0.70 -19.15 6.80
CA THR A 280 0.35 -18.91 7.81
C THR A 280 1.30 -17.78 7.47
N ILE A 281 1.17 -17.17 6.29
CA ILE A 281 1.82 -15.92 5.93
C ILE A 281 1.29 -14.73 6.75
N LEU A 282 0.08 -14.85 7.32
CA LEU A 282 -0.49 -13.83 8.19
C LEU A 282 0.41 -13.60 9.40
N GLU A 283 0.64 -12.34 9.71
CA GLU A 283 1.51 -11.90 10.80
C GLU A 283 0.87 -10.77 11.61
N ASP A 284 1.43 -10.54 12.80
CA ASP A 284 1.13 -9.38 13.63
C ASP A 284 1.86 -8.11 13.15
N LEU A 285 1.71 -7.02 13.90
CA LEU A 285 2.37 -5.74 13.60
C LEU A 285 3.91 -5.78 13.69
N ALA A 286 4.47 -6.76 14.38
CA ALA A 286 5.90 -6.96 14.57
C ALA A 286 6.52 -7.95 13.55
N GLY A 287 5.71 -8.47 12.61
CA GLY A 287 6.13 -9.45 11.62
C GLY A 287 6.21 -10.89 12.14
N ASN A 288 5.68 -11.18 13.33
CA ASN A 288 5.60 -12.53 13.84
C ASN A 288 4.46 -13.24 13.10
N ASN A 289 4.80 -14.20 12.24
CA ASN A 289 3.80 -14.99 11.54
C ASN A 289 3.32 -16.16 12.39
N LEU A 290 2.28 -16.86 11.93
CA LEU A 290 1.64 -17.93 12.71
C LEU A 290 2.56 -19.12 13.03
N ASN A 291 3.65 -19.29 12.27
CA ASN A 291 4.61 -20.36 12.46
C ASN A 291 5.80 -19.96 13.33
N ARG A 292 6.20 -18.68 13.34
CA ARG A 292 7.39 -18.21 14.07
C ARG A 292 7.44 -16.69 14.30
N PRO A 293 8.10 -16.25 15.37
CA PRO A 293 8.49 -14.86 15.56
C PRO A 293 9.42 -14.34 14.45
N PHE A 294 9.37 -13.03 14.20
CA PHE A 294 10.21 -12.31 13.23
C PHE A 294 11.68 -12.24 13.66
N ASP A 295 11.90 -11.85 14.91
CA ASP A 295 13.21 -11.71 15.53
C ASP A 295 13.48 -12.92 16.43
N LEU A 296 14.23 -13.87 15.90
CA LEU A 296 14.63 -15.08 16.60
C LEU A 296 16.08 -14.98 17.05
N ASP A 297 16.31 -15.35 18.31
CA ASP A 297 17.65 -15.56 18.84
C ASP A 297 18.29 -16.77 18.13
N VAL A 298 19.33 -16.50 17.34
CA VAL A 298 20.01 -17.52 16.52
C VAL A 298 20.84 -18.51 17.35
N THR A 299 21.03 -18.25 18.65
CA THR A 299 21.85 -19.08 19.53
C THR A 299 21.08 -20.24 20.19
N LYS A 300 19.75 -20.25 20.11
CA LYS A 300 18.91 -21.30 20.72
C LYS A 300 18.69 -22.48 19.76
N LYS A 301 19.06 -23.70 20.21
CA LYS A 301 18.79 -24.97 19.50
C LYS A 301 17.29 -25.17 19.28
N ARG A 302 16.89 -25.55 18.07
CA ARG A 302 15.49 -25.73 17.66
C ARG A 302 15.03 -27.18 17.76
N ALA A 303 13.79 -27.39 18.20
CA ALA A 303 12.98 -28.54 17.80
C ALA A 303 12.41 -28.27 16.40
N GLY A 304 12.20 -29.31 15.59
CA GLY A 304 11.83 -29.19 14.17
C GLY A 304 10.69 -28.20 13.93
N LEU A 305 10.96 -27.18 13.10
CA LEU A 305 9.93 -26.23 12.66
C LEU A 305 9.03 -26.96 11.66
N HIS A 306 7.85 -27.39 12.10
CA HIS A 306 6.76 -27.71 11.18
C HIS A 306 6.25 -26.38 10.60
N SER A 307 6.28 -26.25 9.28
CA SER A 307 5.70 -25.10 8.58
C SER A 307 4.44 -25.55 7.88
N ASP A 308 3.31 -25.44 8.56
CA ASP A 308 2.03 -25.58 7.88
C ASP A 308 1.84 -24.35 6.98
N GLU A 309 1.31 -24.54 5.77
CA GLU A 309 0.89 -23.42 4.90
C GLU A 309 -0.40 -22.76 5.42
N VAL A 310 -1.17 -23.52 6.19
CA VAL A 310 -2.53 -23.19 6.59
C VAL A 310 -2.84 -23.69 8.01
N ILE A 311 -3.47 -22.83 8.82
CA ILE A 311 -4.07 -23.22 10.10
C ILE A 311 -5.59 -23.26 9.95
N LYS A 312 -6.22 -24.26 10.59
CA LYS A 312 -7.67 -24.48 10.56
C LYS A 312 -8.26 -24.33 11.95
N VAL A 313 -9.24 -23.43 12.09
CA VAL A 313 -9.99 -23.20 13.33
C VAL A 313 -11.44 -23.64 13.11
N PRO A 314 -11.88 -24.77 13.70
CA PRO A 314 -13.23 -25.27 13.51
C PRO A 314 -14.26 -24.43 14.30
N PHE A 315 -15.45 -24.27 13.73
CA PHE A 315 -16.63 -23.72 14.43
C PHE A 315 -17.91 -24.33 13.86
N SER A 316 -19.03 -24.21 14.57
CA SER A 316 -20.30 -24.81 14.14
C SER A 316 -21.43 -23.80 14.23
N VAL A 317 -22.28 -23.77 13.21
CA VAL A 317 -23.54 -23.01 13.20
C VAL A 317 -24.64 -23.95 13.72
N ALA A 318 -25.29 -23.55 14.81
CA ALA A 318 -26.42 -24.27 15.38
C ALA A 318 -27.68 -24.11 14.52
N ASP A 319 -28.62 -25.06 14.65
CA ASP A 319 -29.95 -25.01 14.05
C ASP A 319 -30.75 -23.77 14.46
#